data_AF-A0A9D7BQK7-F1
#
_entry.id   AF-A0A9D7BQK7-F1
#
_cell.length_a   1.000
_cell.length_b   1.000
_cell.length_c   1.000
_cell.angle_alpha   90.00
_cell.angle_beta   90.00
_cell.angle_gamma   90.00
#
_symmetry.space_group_name_H-M   'P 1'
#
loop_
_entity.id
_entity.type
_entity.pdbx_description
1 polymer ?
#
loop_
_entity_poly.entity_id
_entity_poly.type
_entity_poly.pdbx_seq_one_letter_code
_entity_poly.pdbx_strand_id
1 'polypeptide(L)'
;MFIKIIVILFAVYSCTANQNNKHPKDILMSPVQIKPIVGVWIKSSSESSEHNYPDKLFFKENGLFQAIDKPESTFYIWDVGTYEFKGKTKILISCASDKIVAYGIKFSKNKQVMTITDEQKCKVQYHKSE
;
A
#
# COMPACT_ATOMS: atom_id res chain seq x y z
N MET A 1 45.95 -2.44 -35.49
CA MET A 1 44.83 -1.64 -34.97
C MET A 1 44.54 -2.14 -33.56
N PHE A 2 44.92 -1.36 -32.54
CA PHE A 2 44.81 -1.73 -31.13
C PHE A 2 43.42 -1.36 -30.60
N ILE A 3 42.72 -2.31 -30.00
CA ILE A 3 41.75 -2.01 -28.94
C ILE A 3 42.09 -2.90 -27.76
N LYS A 4 42.69 -2.28 -26.74
CA LYS A 4 42.87 -2.83 -25.40
C LYS A 4 41.47 -2.95 -24.77
N ILE A 5 41.07 -4.15 -24.34
CA ILE A 5 40.03 -4.27 -23.31
C ILE A 5 40.72 -4.77 -22.05
N ILE A 6 40.72 -3.86 -21.08
CA ILE A 6 41.29 -3.99 -19.75
C ILE A 6 40.48 -5.04 -18.99
N VAL A 7 41.21 -6.02 -18.45
CA VAL A 7 40.73 -6.92 -17.41
C VAL A 7 40.49 -6.08 -16.16
N ILE A 8 39.23 -5.81 -15.81
CA ILE A 8 38.88 -5.36 -14.45
C ILE A 8 38.32 -6.55 -13.70
N LEU A 9 39.22 -7.09 -12.90
CA LEU A 9 39.02 -8.01 -11.79
C LEU A 9 37.92 -7.45 -10.88
N PHE A 10 36.68 -7.95 -10.97
CA PHE A 10 35.72 -7.73 -9.89
C PHE A 10 36.10 -8.65 -8.74
N ALA A 11 36.73 -8.04 -7.74
CA ALA A 11 37.05 -8.64 -6.47
C ALA A 11 35.81 -9.34 -5.90
N VAL A 12 35.91 -10.65 -5.71
CA VAL A 12 34.99 -11.42 -4.87
C VAL A 12 35.28 -11.00 -3.43
N TYR A 13 34.64 -9.92 -2.99
CA TYR A 13 34.57 -9.61 -1.57
C TYR A 13 33.62 -10.62 -0.94
N SER A 14 34.21 -11.64 -0.33
CA SER A 14 33.56 -12.45 0.70
C SER A 14 33.14 -11.52 1.84
N CYS A 15 31.93 -10.99 1.77
CA CYS A 15 31.27 -10.44 2.94
C CYS A 15 30.33 -11.52 3.44
N THR A 16 30.70 -12.11 4.57
CA THR A 16 29.91 -13.08 5.32
C THR A 16 28.59 -12.43 5.76
N ALA A 17 27.59 -12.47 4.89
CA ALA A 17 26.21 -12.18 5.27
C ALA A 17 25.67 -13.45 5.95
N ASN A 18 25.64 -13.40 7.28
CA ASN A 18 24.96 -14.35 8.15
C ASN A 18 23.62 -14.76 7.51
N GLN A 19 23.53 -16.02 7.05
CA GLN A 19 22.26 -16.60 6.63
C GLN A 19 21.41 -16.85 7.87
N ASN A 20 20.77 -15.79 8.35
CA ASN A 20 19.57 -15.92 9.16
C ASN A 20 18.50 -16.49 8.24
N ASN A 21 18.38 -17.82 8.26
CA ASN A 21 17.28 -18.60 7.75
C ASN A 21 15.96 -18.05 8.31
N LYS A 22 15.40 -17.02 7.68
CA LYS A 22 14.00 -16.68 7.85
C LYS A 22 13.21 -17.59 6.92
N HIS A 23 12.65 -18.61 7.54
CA HIS A 23 11.64 -19.50 7.00
C HIS A 23 10.61 -18.71 6.17
N PRO A 24 10.07 -19.21 5.04
CA PRO A 24 9.06 -18.51 4.22
C PRO A 24 7.70 -18.24 4.91
N LYS A 25 7.63 -18.33 6.24
CA LYS A 25 6.42 -18.13 7.05
C LYS A 25 6.29 -16.71 7.62
N ASP A 26 7.30 -15.85 7.43
CA ASP A 26 7.29 -14.47 7.93
C ASP A 26 6.68 -13.45 6.95
N ILE A 27 6.18 -13.87 5.78
CA ILE A 27 5.26 -13.06 4.94
C ILE A 27 3.80 -13.29 5.40
N LEU A 28 3.61 -13.68 6.65
CA LEU A 28 2.29 -13.57 7.26
C LEU A 28 2.21 -12.17 7.86
N MET A 29 1.58 -11.26 7.11
CA MET A 29 1.04 -10.01 7.64
C MET A 29 0.50 -10.27 9.05
N SER A 30 0.84 -9.43 10.03
CA SER A 30 0.29 -9.56 11.38
C SER A 30 -1.24 -9.67 11.30
N PRO A 31 -1.85 -10.83 11.61
CA PRO A 31 -3.29 -11.05 11.40
C PRO A 31 -4.16 -10.11 12.27
N VAL A 32 -3.52 -9.41 13.20
CA VAL A 32 -4.15 -8.48 14.15
C VAL A 32 -4.57 -7.16 13.48
N GLN A 33 -3.91 -6.74 12.38
CA GLN A 33 -4.17 -5.42 11.77
C GLN A 33 -4.97 -5.46 10.47
N ILE A 34 -5.12 -6.64 9.86
CA ILE A 34 -5.86 -6.81 8.59
C ILE A 34 -7.37 -6.81 8.84
N LYS A 35 -7.84 -7.43 9.93
CA LYS A 35 -9.28 -7.59 10.20
C LYS A 35 -10.08 -6.27 10.19
N PRO A 36 -9.59 -5.14 10.74
CA PRO A 36 -10.34 -3.89 10.71
C PRO A 36 -10.59 -3.35 9.30
N ILE A 37 -9.59 -3.42 8.40
CA ILE A 37 -9.68 -2.82 7.05
C ILE A 37 -10.48 -3.67 6.06
N VAL A 38 -10.57 -4.98 6.27
CA VAL A 38 -11.28 -5.86 5.34
C VAL A 38 -12.76 -5.48 5.23
N GLY A 39 -13.26 -5.41 4.00
CA GLY A 39 -14.63 -5.03 3.69
C GLY A 39 -14.71 -3.91 2.66
N VAL A 40 -15.94 -3.47 2.42
CA VAL A 40 -16.25 -2.36 1.51
C VAL A 40 -16.24 -1.04 2.28
N TRP A 41 -15.64 -0.02 1.68
CA TRP A 41 -15.49 1.31 2.24
C TRP A 41 -15.99 2.35 1.26
N ILE A 42 -16.80 3.28 1.73
CA ILE A 42 -17.43 4.35 0.94
C ILE A 42 -16.86 5.68 1.41
N LYS A 43 -16.32 6.47 0.49
CA LYS A 43 -15.73 7.78 0.76
C LYS A 43 -16.80 8.71 1.31
N SER A 44 -16.48 9.39 2.40
CA SER A 44 -17.39 10.30 3.10
C SER A 44 -16.87 11.71 3.22
N SER A 45 -15.55 11.90 3.05
CA SER A 45 -14.98 13.24 2.97
C SER A 45 -15.30 13.90 1.63
N SER A 46 -15.87 15.09 1.69
CA SER A 46 -15.98 16.02 0.55
C SER A 46 -14.73 16.87 0.34
N GLU A 47 -13.70 16.70 1.19
CA GLU A 47 -12.45 17.47 1.06
C GLU A 47 -11.83 17.26 -0.32
N SER A 48 -11.57 18.37 -1.00
CA SER A 48 -10.90 18.44 -2.29
C SER A 48 -9.43 18.11 -2.12
N SER A 49 -9.10 16.82 -2.01
CA SER A 49 -7.75 16.37 -2.28
C SER A 49 -7.41 16.70 -3.74
N GLU A 50 -6.21 17.23 -4.01
CA GLU A 50 -5.71 17.35 -5.40
C GLU A 50 -5.67 15.97 -6.09
N HIS A 51 -5.55 14.91 -5.29
CA HIS A 51 -5.57 13.53 -5.72
C HIS A 51 -6.99 12.99 -5.89
N ASN A 52 -7.20 12.25 -6.96
CA ASN A 52 -8.47 11.58 -7.24
C ASN A 52 -8.50 10.19 -6.56
N TYR A 53 -8.94 10.15 -5.30
CA TYR A 53 -9.15 8.90 -4.55
C TYR A 53 -10.52 8.28 -4.84
N PRO A 54 -10.62 6.93 -4.93
CA PRO A 54 -11.88 6.25 -5.22
C PRO A 54 -12.99 6.56 -4.24
N ASP A 55 -14.22 6.62 -4.75
CA ASP A 55 -15.42 6.78 -3.93
C ASP A 55 -15.78 5.50 -3.18
N LYS A 56 -15.35 4.35 -3.70
CA LYS A 56 -15.63 3.05 -3.09
C LYS A 56 -14.47 2.09 -3.27
N LEU A 57 -14.08 1.43 -2.18
CA LEU A 57 -12.95 0.51 -2.11
C LEU A 57 -13.39 -0.82 -1.51
N PHE A 58 -12.84 -1.92 -2.00
CA PHE A 58 -12.98 -3.23 -1.39
C PHE A 58 -11.61 -3.81 -1.02
N PHE A 59 -11.36 -3.98 0.28
CA PHE A 59 -10.14 -4.60 0.82
C PHE A 59 -10.40 -6.06 1.17
N LYS A 60 -9.55 -6.96 0.66
CA LYS A 60 -9.62 -8.42 0.85
C LYS A 60 -8.61 -8.88 1.89
N GLU A 61 -8.87 -10.00 2.58
CA GLU A 61 -8.01 -10.52 3.65
C GLU A 61 -6.60 -10.90 3.18
N ASN A 62 -6.43 -11.21 1.90
CA ASN A 62 -5.17 -11.63 1.30
C ASN A 62 -4.25 -10.46 0.89
N GLY A 63 -4.53 -9.23 1.36
CA GLY A 63 -3.72 -8.06 1.04
C GLY A 63 -4.01 -7.44 -0.32
N LEU A 64 -5.09 -7.83 -1.00
CA LEU A 64 -5.52 -7.21 -2.25
C LEU A 64 -6.64 -6.19 -2.01
N PHE A 65 -6.69 -5.16 -2.84
CA PHE A 65 -7.80 -4.22 -2.87
C PHE A 65 -8.20 -3.85 -4.31
N GLN A 66 -9.40 -3.31 -4.46
CA GLN A 66 -9.87 -2.72 -5.71
C GLN A 66 -10.82 -1.54 -5.44
N ALA A 67 -10.71 -0.49 -6.24
CA ALA A 67 -11.75 0.48 -6.45
C ALA A 67 -12.94 -0.23 -7.12
N ILE A 68 -14.14 0.08 -6.66
CA ILE A 68 -15.38 -0.46 -7.22
C ILE A 68 -16.29 0.69 -7.63
N ASP A 69 -17.21 0.39 -8.55
CA ASP A 69 -18.14 1.38 -9.12
C ASP A 69 -17.42 2.60 -9.76
N LYS A 70 -16.20 2.38 -10.26
CA LYS A 70 -15.38 3.40 -10.95
C LYS A 70 -16.02 3.78 -12.30
N PRO A 71 -16.34 5.06 -12.56
CA PRO A 71 -16.74 5.52 -13.89
C PRO A 71 -15.59 5.35 -14.90
N GLU A 72 -15.90 4.96 -16.15
CA GLU A 72 -14.88 4.71 -17.18
C GLU A 72 -14.00 5.94 -17.48
N SER A 73 -14.53 7.15 -17.31
CA SER A 73 -13.82 8.41 -17.54
C SER A 73 -12.90 8.84 -16.40
N THR A 74 -12.84 8.08 -15.30
CA THR A 74 -12.17 8.49 -14.07
C THR A 74 -10.88 7.70 -13.84
N PHE A 75 -9.77 8.42 -13.70
CA PHE A 75 -8.49 7.85 -13.29
C PHE A 75 -8.27 8.06 -11.80
N TYR A 76 -8.35 6.98 -11.02
CA TYR A 76 -8.03 7.00 -9.60
C TYR A 76 -6.56 6.68 -9.36
N ILE A 77 -5.98 7.30 -8.34
CA ILE A 77 -4.61 6.97 -7.91
C ILE A 77 -4.52 5.57 -7.30
N TRP A 78 -5.63 5.07 -6.76
CA TRP A 78 -5.81 3.71 -6.28
C TRP A 78 -6.86 3.05 -7.18
N ASP A 79 -6.48 2.04 -7.94
CA ASP A 79 -7.42 1.33 -8.83
C ASP A 79 -7.54 -0.12 -8.41
N VAL A 80 -6.56 -0.95 -8.74
CA VAL A 80 -6.45 -2.32 -8.26
C VAL A 80 -5.03 -2.56 -7.79
N GLY A 81 -4.85 -3.28 -6.69
CA GLY A 81 -3.51 -3.43 -6.14
C GLY A 81 -3.40 -4.22 -4.85
N THR A 82 -2.25 -4.06 -4.20
CA THR A 82 -1.92 -4.64 -2.90
C THR A 82 -1.88 -3.57 -1.82
N TYR A 83 -2.10 -4.01 -0.58
CA TYR A 83 -1.91 -3.18 0.60
C TYR A 83 -1.21 -3.97 1.71
N GLU A 84 -0.44 -3.27 2.54
CA GLU A 84 0.27 -3.86 3.67
C GLU A 84 0.36 -2.87 4.83
N PHE A 85 0.06 -3.30 6.06
CA PHE A 85 0.31 -2.47 7.24
C PHE A 85 1.79 -2.41 7.60
N LYS A 86 2.29 -1.21 7.89
CA LYS A 86 3.62 -0.99 8.49
C LYS A 86 3.44 -0.45 9.90
N GLY A 87 3.23 -1.37 10.84
CA GLY A 87 2.86 -1.03 12.20
C GLY A 87 1.44 -0.45 12.29
N LYS A 88 1.11 0.19 13.42
CA LYS A 88 -0.28 0.54 13.76
C LYS A 88 -0.83 1.78 13.05
N THR A 89 0.03 2.59 12.42
CA THR A 89 -0.32 3.95 11.96
C THR A 89 0.01 4.20 10.50
N LYS A 90 0.56 3.19 9.79
CA LYS A 90 0.93 3.30 8.38
C LYS A 90 0.41 2.12 7.57
N ILE A 91 0.03 2.40 6.33
CA ILE A 91 -0.33 1.43 5.31
C ILE A 91 0.44 1.74 4.03
N LEU A 92 1.03 0.73 3.42
CA LEU A 92 1.57 0.79 2.07
C LEU A 92 0.47 0.39 1.10
N ILE A 93 0.31 1.15 0.03
CA ILE A 93 -0.68 0.86 -1.03
C ILE A 93 0.06 0.95 -2.36
N SER A 94 -0.15 -0.04 -3.24
CA SER A 94 0.28 0.07 -4.64
C SER A 94 -0.69 0.95 -5.41
N CYS A 95 -0.18 2.04 -5.99
CA CYS A 95 -0.94 2.98 -6.77
C CYS A 95 -1.00 2.57 -8.25
N ALA A 96 -1.94 3.14 -8.99
CA ALA A 96 -2.08 2.93 -10.44
C ALA A 96 -0.85 3.39 -11.25
N SER A 97 0.06 4.15 -10.63
CA SER A 97 1.35 4.58 -11.20
C SER A 97 2.51 3.62 -10.93
N ASP A 98 2.22 2.38 -10.51
CA ASP A 98 3.18 1.34 -10.12
C ASP A 98 4.09 1.71 -8.92
N LYS A 99 3.77 2.80 -8.23
CA LYS A 99 4.45 3.21 -7.00
C LYS A 99 3.81 2.55 -5.79
N ILE A 100 4.63 2.13 -4.83
CA ILE A 100 4.17 1.76 -3.49
C ILE A 100 4.34 2.99 -2.60
N VAL A 101 3.22 3.53 -2.10
CA VAL A 101 3.20 4.77 -1.32
C VAL A 101 2.78 4.49 0.12
N ALA A 102 3.42 5.15 1.08
CA ALA A 102 3.16 5.00 2.51
C ALA A 102 2.19 6.07 3.03
N TYR A 103 0.98 5.66 3.37
CA TYR A 103 -0.05 6.53 3.91
C TYR A 103 -0.15 6.40 5.44
N GLY A 104 -0.53 7.49 6.11
CA GLY A 104 -1.07 7.42 7.47
C GLY A 104 -2.43 6.74 7.47
N ILE A 105 -2.69 5.89 8.45
CA ILE A 105 -4.00 5.25 8.63
C ILE A 105 -4.46 5.34 10.08
N LYS A 106 -5.72 5.68 10.29
CA LYS A 106 -6.40 5.66 11.58
C LYS A 106 -7.81 5.14 11.43
N PHE A 107 -8.22 4.29 12.37
CA PHE A 107 -9.61 3.86 12.50
C PHE A 107 -10.29 4.59 13.67
N SER A 108 -11.59 4.85 13.55
CA SER A 108 -12.43 5.22 14.69
C SER A 108 -12.48 4.10 15.73
N LYS A 109 -12.90 4.43 16.96
CA LYS A 109 -13.02 3.47 18.07
C LYS A 109 -13.92 2.27 17.73
N ASN A 110 -15.01 2.51 16.99
CA ASN A 110 -15.94 1.48 16.53
C ASN A 110 -15.52 0.82 15.20
N LYS A 111 -14.38 1.21 14.61
CA LYS A 111 -13.85 0.70 13.33
C LYS A 111 -14.78 0.91 12.12
N GLN A 112 -15.75 1.83 12.23
CA GLN A 112 -16.66 2.19 11.14
C GLN A 112 -16.20 3.38 10.30
N VAL A 113 -15.13 4.06 10.73
CA VAL A 113 -14.51 5.15 9.98
C VAL A 113 -13.03 4.84 9.81
N MET A 114 -12.54 4.92 8.59
CA MET A 114 -11.13 4.88 8.25
C MET A 114 -10.72 6.25 7.73
N THR A 115 -9.66 6.82 8.30
CA THR A 115 -9.02 8.03 7.78
C THR A 115 -7.67 7.65 7.21
N ILE A 116 -7.46 7.93 5.93
CA ILE A 116 -6.16 7.85 5.27
C ILE A 116 -5.57 9.25 5.17
N THR A 117 -4.27 9.39 5.41
CA THR A 117 -3.54 10.66 5.31
C THR A 117 -2.36 10.49 4.37
N ASP A 118 -2.30 11.30 3.32
CA ASP A 118 -1.20 11.25 2.35
C ASP A 118 0.00 12.10 2.77
N GLU A 119 1.02 12.12 1.91
CA GLU A 119 2.26 12.89 2.13
C GLU A 119 2.04 14.40 2.15
N GLN A 120 1.00 14.88 1.47
CA GLN A 120 0.59 16.29 1.47
C GLN A 120 -0.27 16.64 2.69
N LYS A 121 -0.43 15.70 3.63
CA LYS A 121 -1.30 15.80 4.82
C LYS A 121 -2.78 15.93 4.48
N CYS A 122 -3.18 15.66 3.24
CA CYS A 122 -4.57 15.57 2.87
C CYS A 122 -5.21 14.37 3.56
N LYS A 123 -6.44 14.53 4.06
CA LYS A 123 -7.15 13.51 4.82
C LYS A 123 -8.37 13.07 4.04
N VAL A 124 -8.42 11.79 3.72
CA VAL A 124 -9.58 11.17 3.08
C VAL A 124 -10.24 10.26 4.08
N GLN A 125 -11.55 10.41 4.24
CA GLN A 125 -12.34 9.60 5.15
C GLN A 125 -13.24 8.65 4.38
N TYR A 126 -13.36 7.44 4.92
CA TYR A 126 -14.23 6.39 4.43
C TYR A 126 -15.07 5.83 5.58
N HIS A 127 -16.33 5.56 5.31
CA HIS A 127 -17.19 4.74 6.16
C HIS A 127 -17.21 3.30 5.69
N LYS A 128 -17.25 2.37 6.63
CA LYS A 128 -17.45 0.97 6.30
C LYS A 128 -18.89 0.77 5.82
N SER A 129 -19.06 0.15 4.66
CA SER A 129 -20.37 -0.33 4.24
C SER A 129 -20.76 -1.49 5.15
N GLU A 130 -22.01 -1.49 5.61
CA GLU A 130 -22.60 -2.61 6.34
C GLU A 130 -22.65 -3.89 5.49
#